data_AF-A0A354BXR4-F1
#
_entry.id   AF-A0A354BXR4-F1
#
_cell.length_a   1.000
_cell.length_b   1.000
_cell.length_c   1.000
_cell.angle_alpha   90.00
_cell.angle_beta   90.00
_cell.angle_gamma   90.00
#
_symmetry.space_group_name_H-M   'P 1'
#
loop_
_entity.id
_entity.type
_entity.pdbx_description
1 polymer ?
#
loop_
_entity_poly.entity_id
_entity_poly.type
_entity_poly.pdbx_seq_one_letter_code
_entity_poly.pdbx_strand_id
1 'polypeptide(L)'
;MDYQTARYAAACARWYAVSGDESYKEKAYRSLNWVTYCNDSLGMAFESPVSKGILSWWSDCYGECPRMFYHAFAAVPEWAPPGENHILYSEGILKEVKYYDSKVEYTTTADSGTEYLRLNFKPVKVVLNGSEIVRRDNSDGNTYILRRLGKGDYAVTIKHSKSCKVEISG
;
A
#
# COMPACT_ATOMS: atom_id res chain seq x y z
N MET A 1 -4.28 -20.83 11.69
CA MET A 1 -3.24 -21.13 10.69
C MET A 1 -2.97 -19.88 9.86
N ASP A 2 -4.03 -19.24 9.36
CA ASP A 2 -3.96 -18.13 8.40
C ASP A 2 -3.32 -16.85 8.94
N TYR A 3 -3.53 -16.50 10.21
CA TYR A 3 -2.93 -15.30 10.81
C TYR A 3 -1.40 -15.32 10.81
N GLN A 4 -0.76 -16.47 11.11
CA GLN A 4 0.70 -16.59 11.05
C GLN A 4 1.20 -16.51 9.60
N THR A 5 0.49 -17.15 8.67
CA THR A 5 0.85 -17.10 7.25
C THR A 5 0.74 -15.69 6.68
N ALA A 6 -0.29 -14.93 7.06
CA ALA A 6 -0.46 -13.55 6.63
C ALA A 6 0.65 -12.63 7.21
N ARG A 7 1.01 -12.82 8.49
CA ARG A 7 2.16 -12.10 9.10
C ARG A 7 3.46 -12.41 8.40
N TYR A 8 3.71 -13.68 8.10
CA TYR A 8 4.87 -14.12 7.34
C TYR A 8 4.90 -13.49 5.95
N ALA A 9 3.76 -13.42 5.27
CA ALA A 9 3.63 -12.77 3.98
C ALA A 9 4.01 -11.28 4.04
N ALA A 10 3.46 -10.54 5.01
CA ALA A 10 3.78 -9.13 5.21
C ALA A 10 5.26 -8.91 5.55
N ALA A 11 5.86 -9.77 6.38
CA ALA A 11 7.29 -9.71 6.68
C ALA A 11 8.15 -9.95 5.44
N CYS A 12 7.80 -10.96 4.62
CA CYS A 12 8.50 -11.24 3.37
C CYS A 12 8.37 -10.10 2.36
N ALA A 13 7.18 -9.52 2.20
CA ALA A 13 6.97 -8.40 1.30
C ALA A 13 7.81 -7.19 1.71
N ARG A 14 7.80 -6.83 3.01
CA ARG A 14 8.64 -5.73 3.53
C ARG A 14 10.13 -6.00 3.36
N TRP A 15 10.57 -7.25 3.57
CA TRP A 15 11.96 -7.61 3.33
C TRP A 15 12.33 -7.46 1.86
N TYR A 16 11.47 -7.88 0.93
CA TYR A 16 11.65 -7.66 -0.49
C TYR A 16 11.81 -6.16 -0.82
N ALA A 17 10.96 -5.29 -0.26
CA ALA A 17 11.03 -3.85 -0.52
C ALA A 17 12.39 -3.22 -0.15
N VAL A 18 13.07 -3.74 0.88
CA VAL A 18 14.38 -3.24 1.32
C VAL A 18 15.55 -3.96 0.63
N SER A 19 15.44 -5.26 0.39
CA SER A 19 16.54 -6.09 -0.11
C SER A 19 16.56 -6.26 -1.63
N GLY A 20 15.42 -6.12 -2.30
CA GLY A 20 15.24 -6.50 -3.71
C GLY A 20 15.27 -8.01 -3.97
N ASP A 21 15.32 -8.87 -2.94
CA ASP A 21 15.35 -10.32 -3.11
C ASP A 21 13.98 -10.87 -3.54
N GLU A 22 13.83 -11.13 -4.84
CA GLU A 22 12.61 -11.65 -5.46
C GLU A 22 12.12 -12.97 -4.84
N SER A 23 12.99 -13.75 -4.17
CA SER A 23 12.55 -14.96 -3.46
C SER A 23 11.59 -14.64 -2.31
N TYR A 24 11.74 -13.47 -1.67
CA TYR A 24 10.84 -13.02 -0.61
C TYR A 24 9.54 -12.44 -1.16
N LYS A 25 9.59 -11.80 -2.34
CA LYS A 25 8.38 -11.42 -3.05
C LYS A 25 7.53 -12.65 -3.39
N GLU A 26 8.15 -13.71 -3.88
CA GLU A 26 7.46 -14.96 -4.22
C GLU A 26 6.87 -15.65 -2.97
N LYS A 27 7.64 -15.73 -1.87
CA LYS A 27 7.14 -16.26 -0.58
C LYS A 27 5.93 -15.47 -0.08
N ALA A 28 5.98 -14.13 -0.16
CA ALA A 28 4.87 -13.28 0.20
C ALA A 28 3.64 -13.55 -0.68
N TYR A 29 3.82 -13.56 -2.00
CA TYR A 29 2.75 -13.80 -2.96
C TYR A 29 2.04 -15.13 -2.70
N ARG A 30 2.79 -16.24 -2.55
CA ARG A 30 2.22 -17.56 -2.26
C ARG A 30 1.47 -17.61 -0.93
N SER A 31 2.03 -16.95 0.10
CA SER A 31 1.41 -16.89 1.42
C SER A 31 0.11 -16.09 1.40
N LEU A 32 0.05 -14.98 0.66
CA LEU A 32 -1.18 -14.19 0.49
C LEU A 32 -2.27 -14.98 -0.26
N ASN A 33 -1.89 -15.73 -1.30
CA ASN A 33 -2.83 -16.60 -2.02
C ASN A 33 -3.37 -17.70 -1.10
N TRP A 34 -2.53 -18.28 -0.24
CA TRP A 34 -2.93 -19.32 0.71
C TRP A 34 -3.98 -18.82 1.70
N VAL A 35 -3.77 -17.65 2.31
CA VAL A 35 -4.69 -17.09 3.33
C VAL A 35 -6.03 -16.62 2.75
N THR A 36 -6.13 -16.52 1.43
CA THR A 36 -7.39 -16.23 0.73
C THR A 36 -8.02 -17.45 0.07
N TYR A 37 -7.37 -18.61 0.12
CA TYR A 37 -7.76 -19.78 -0.66
C TYR A 37 -9.17 -20.29 -0.32
N CYS A 38 -9.51 -20.28 0.96
CA CYS A 38 -10.81 -20.71 1.46
C CYS A 38 -11.78 -19.54 1.67
N ASN A 39 -11.58 -18.40 1.00
CA ASN A 39 -12.54 -17.30 1.02
C ASN A 39 -13.31 -17.25 -0.29
N ASP A 40 -14.59 -16.93 -0.24
CA ASP A 40 -15.37 -16.66 -1.44
C ASP A 40 -15.24 -15.19 -1.90
N SER A 41 -15.79 -14.90 -3.07
CA SER A 41 -15.78 -13.55 -3.65
C SER A 41 -16.66 -12.54 -2.91
N LEU A 42 -17.52 -12.99 -1.99
CA LEU A 42 -18.35 -12.13 -1.14
C LEU A 42 -17.63 -11.76 0.16
N GLY A 43 -16.46 -12.34 0.44
CA GLY A 43 -15.66 -12.09 1.64
C GLY A 43 -15.97 -13.04 2.80
N MET A 44 -16.71 -14.13 2.55
CA MET A 44 -16.99 -15.16 3.53
C MET A 44 -15.81 -16.13 3.60
N ALA A 45 -15.44 -16.53 4.83
CA ALA A 45 -14.34 -17.44 5.08
C ALA A 45 -14.82 -18.84 5.45
N PHE A 46 -14.15 -19.84 4.90
CA PHE A 46 -14.27 -21.24 5.29
C PHE A 46 -12.96 -21.66 5.98
N GLU A 47 -13.04 -22.34 7.11
CA GLU A 47 -11.83 -22.79 7.83
C GLU A 47 -11.00 -23.82 7.04
N SER A 48 -11.64 -24.52 6.11
CA SER A 48 -11.02 -25.52 5.25
C SER A 48 -11.86 -25.76 3.99
N PRO A 49 -11.28 -26.38 2.94
CA PRO A 49 -12.00 -26.73 1.71
C PRO A 49 -13.14 -27.74 1.91
N VAL A 50 -13.23 -28.36 3.09
CA VAL A 50 -14.25 -29.35 3.45
C VAL A 50 -15.21 -28.85 4.52
N SER A 51 -15.04 -27.61 4.99
CA SER A 51 -15.93 -26.99 5.98
C SER A 51 -17.33 -26.81 5.39
N LYS A 52 -18.37 -27.22 6.13
CA LYS A 52 -19.78 -27.08 5.75
C LYS A 52 -20.47 -26.13 6.70
N GLY A 53 -21.24 -25.17 6.18
CA GLY A 53 -22.13 -24.32 6.98
C GLY A 53 -21.44 -23.27 7.87
N ILE A 54 -20.14 -23.02 7.67
CA ILE A 54 -19.46 -21.88 8.29
C ILE A 54 -19.58 -20.71 7.33
N LEU A 55 -20.22 -19.63 7.80
CA LEU A 55 -20.46 -18.40 7.07
C LEU A 55 -20.11 -17.23 7.98
N SER A 56 -18.82 -17.04 8.22
CA SER A 56 -18.28 -15.88 8.92
C SER A 56 -17.56 -14.97 7.94
N TRP A 57 -17.56 -13.66 8.21
CA TRP A 57 -16.72 -12.75 7.44
C TRP A 57 -15.25 -13.07 7.69
N TRP A 58 -14.43 -12.95 6.65
CA TRP A 58 -12.98 -13.16 6.77
C TRP A 58 -12.34 -12.25 7.83
N SER A 59 -12.84 -11.02 7.96
CA SER A 59 -12.46 -10.08 9.02
C SER A 59 -12.84 -10.54 10.42
N ASP A 60 -13.86 -11.37 10.58
CA ASP A 60 -14.36 -11.79 11.88
C ASP A 60 -13.60 -13.04 12.37
N CYS A 61 -13.36 -14.00 11.46
CA CYS A 61 -12.61 -15.21 11.77
C CYS A 61 -11.10 -14.99 11.84
N TYR A 62 -10.58 -14.12 10.97
CA TYR A 62 -9.14 -13.90 10.81
C TYR A 62 -8.82 -12.41 10.71
N GLY A 63 -9.35 -11.59 11.61
CA GLY A 63 -9.28 -10.13 11.49
C GLY A 63 -7.90 -9.50 11.36
N GLU A 64 -6.82 -10.21 11.69
CA GLU A 64 -5.46 -9.76 11.38
C GLU A 64 -5.05 -9.97 9.91
N CYS A 65 -5.57 -11.00 9.24
CA CYS A 65 -5.18 -11.32 7.86
C CYS A 65 -5.43 -10.16 6.90
N PRO A 66 -6.63 -9.54 6.84
CA PRO A 66 -6.85 -8.37 5.98
C PRO A 66 -5.87 -7.23 6.27
N ARG A 67 -5.49 -7.03 7.54
CA ARG A 67 -4.57 -5.96 7.94
C ARG A 67 -3.14 -6.19 7.42
N MET A 68 -2.73 -7.44 7.22
CA MET A 68 -1.41 -7.75 6.69
C MET A 68 -1.27 -7.41 5.20
N PHE A 69 -2.38 -7.35 4.45
CA PHE A 69 -2.36 -6.92 3.06
C PHE A 69 -1.93 -5.45 2.91
N TYR A 70 -2.25 -4.57 3.88
CA TYR A 70 -1.79 -3.19 3.85
C TYR A 70 -0.26 -3.09 3.83
N HIS A 71 0.41 -3.89 4.66
CA HIS A 71 1.88 -3.96 4.65
C HIS A 71 2.44 -4.55 3.35
N ALA A 72 1.76 -5.55 2.79
CA ALA A 72 2.19 -6.16 1.53
C ALA A 72 2.03 -5.19 0.35
N PHE A 73 0.92 -4.46 0.27
CA PHE A 73 0.68 -3.46 -0.76
C PHE A 73 1.65 -2.27 -0.65
N ALA A 74 1.93 -1.79 0.56
CA ALA A 74 2.94 -0.76 0.77
C ALA A 74 4.33 -1.18 0.26
N ALA A 75 4.68 -2.45 0.45
CA ALA A 75 5.96 -3.01 0.00
C ALA A 75 5.99 -3.34 -1.50
N VAL A 76 4.86 -3.79 -2.06
CA VAL A 76 4.73 -4.21 -3.46
C VAL A 76 3.49 -3.53 -4.06
N PRO A 77 3.59 -2.23 -4.44
CA PRO A 77 2.45 -1.42 -4.85
C PRO A 77 1.74 -1.98 -6.08
N GLU A 78 2.41 -2.79 -6.91
CA GLU A 78 1.84 -3.52 -8.04
C GLU A 78 0.65 -4.41 -7.65
N TRP A 79 0.62 -4.91 -6.41
CA TRP A 79 -0.43 -5.80 -5.91
C TRP A 79 -1.67 -5.07 -5.36
N ALA A 80 -1.58 -3.75 -5.12
CA ALA A 80 -2.77 -2.96 -4.81
C ALA A 80 -3.71 -2.88 -6.05
N PRO A 81 -5.03 -2.65 -5.86
CA PRO A 81 -6.00 -2.62 -6.95
C PRO A 81 -5.58 -1.70 -8.11
N PRO A 82 -5.55 -2.19 -9.37
CA PRO A 82 -5.16 -1.39 -10.52
C PRO A 82 -6.25 -0.41 -10.94
N GLY A 83 -5.85 0.74 -11.49
CA GLY A 83 -6.77 1.79 -11.93
C GLY A 83 -7.36 2.65 -10.80
N GLU A 84 -6.90 2.46 -9.55
CA GLU A 84 -7.36 3.19 -8.38
C GLU A 84 -6.22 3.98 -7.71
N ASN A 85 -6.59 5.08 -7.03
CA ASN A 85 -5.67 5.89 -6.23
C ASN A 85 -5.71 5.42 -4.77
N HIS A 86 -4.56 5.03 -4.23
CA HIS A 86 -4.43 4.53 -2.85
C HIS A 86 -3.20 5.10 -2.16
N ILE A 87 -3.38 5.66 -0.97
CA ILE A 87 -2.28 5.82 -0.01
C ILE A 87 -2.07 4.47 0.66
N LEU A 88 -0.92 3.85 0.41
CA LEU A 88 -0.59 2.49 0.84
C LEU A 88 0.13 2.48 2.20
N TYR A 89 0.82 3.57 2.54
CA TYR A 89 1.52 3.73 3.80
C TYR A 89 1.73 5.21 4.13
N SER A 90 1.76 5.52 5.41
CA SER A 90 2.22 6.79 5.96
C SER A 90 2.96 6.55 7.28
N GLU A 91 4.02 7.34 7.52
CA GLU A 91 4.78 7.30 8.78
C GLU A 91 3.92 7.74 9.98
N GLY A 92 2.97 8.66 9.75
CA GLY A 92 2.06 9.16 10.77
C GLY A 92 0.60 9.13 10.36
N ILE A 93 -0.26 9.67 11.22
CA ILE A 93 -1.67 9.87 10.92
C ILE A 93 -1.80 10.92 9.81
N LEU A 94 -2.71 10.67 8.87
CA LEU A 94 -3.08 11.63 7.85
C LEU A 94 -4.43 12.27 8.21
N LYS A 95 -4.56 13.57 7.92
CA LYS A 95 -5.79 14.34 8.07
C LYS A 95 -6.26 14.81 6.70
N GLU A 96 -7.57 15.09 6.61
CA GLU A 96 -8.17 15.73 5.42
C GLU A 96 -7.86 15.02 4.10
N VAL A 97 -7.82 13.69 4.12
CA VAL A 97 -7.53 12.88 2.94
C VAL A 97 -8.66 13.02 1.92
N LYS A 98 -8.33 13.44 0.71
CA LYS A 98 -9.27 13.62 -0.40
C LYS A 98 -8.72 12.99 -1.67
N TYR A 99 -9.56 12.21 -2.34
CA TYR A 99 -9.27 11.60 -3.63
C TYR A 99 -10.13 12.22 -4.72
N TYR A 100 -9.52 12.49 -5.87
CA TYR A 100 -10.15 12.94 -7.11
C TYR A 100 -9.60 12.10 -8.27
N ASP A 101 -10.14 12.30 -9.49
CA ASP A 101 -9.75 11.53 -10.67
C ASP A 101 -8.24 11.64 -11.00
N SER A 102 -7.65 12.82 -10.88
CA SER A 102 -6.22 13.05 -11.13
C SER A 102 -5.58 13.94 -10.07
N LYS A 103 -6.09 13.85 -8.84
CA LYS A 103 -5.56 14.59 -7.69
C LYS A 103 -5.72 13.80 -6.41
N VAL A 104 -4.71 13.84 -5.55
CA VAL A 104 -4.78 13.35 -4.16
C VAL A 104 -4.27 14.45 -3.24
N GLU A 105 -5.02 14.74 -2.18
CA GLU A 105 -4.66 15.72 -1.15
C GLU A 105 -4.74 15.10 0.23
N TYR A 106 -3.81 15.46 1.11
CA TYR A 106 -3.84 15.08 2.53
C TYR A 106 -2.91 15.98 3.34
N THR A 107 -3.06 15.94 4.67
CA THR A 107 -2.18 16.64 5.61
C THR A 107 -1.47 15.64 6.52
N THR A 108 -0.14 15.68 6.54
CA THR A 108 0.67 14.81 7.40
C THR A 108 0.76 15.38 8.81
N THR A 109 0.70 14.53 9.84
CA THR A 109 0.90 14.99 11.24
C THR A 109 2.29 14.68 11.79
N ALA A 110 3.06 13.82 11.13
CA ALA A 110 4.41 13.50 11.54
C ALA A 110 5.35 14.69 11.30
N ASP A 111 6.30 14.92 12.21
CA ASP A 111 7.30 15.99 12.08
C ASP A 111 8.25 15.76 10.89
N SER A 112 8.41 14.52 10.46
CA SER A 112 9.04 14.15 9.19
C SER A 112 8.57 12.75 8.86
N GLY A 113 8.59 12.37 7.59
CA GLY A 113 8.01 11.09 7.22
C GLY A 113 8.10 10.77 5.75
N THR A 114 7.61 9.57 5.47
CA THR A 114 7.48 9.04 4.12
C THR A 114 6.08 8.49 3.92
N GLU A 115 5.50 8.78 2.76
CA GLU A 115 4.24 8.22 2.31
C GLU A 115 4.45 7.43 1.02
N TYR A 116 3.78 6.28 0.93
CA TYR A 116 3.76 5.47 -0.29
C TYR A 116 2.37 5.48 -0.88
N LEU A 117 2.28 5.71 -2.18
CA LEU A 117 1.04 5.78 -2.91
C LEU A 117 1.10 4.91 -4.17
N ARG A 118 -0.04 4.35 -4.55
CA ARG A 118 -0.35 3.95 -5.92
C ARG A 118 -1.30 4.98 -6.52
N LEU A 119 -0.99 5.45 -7.72
CA LEU A 119 -1.82 6.39 -8.46
C LEU A 119 -2.16 5.82 -9.83
N ASN A 120 -3.38 6.07 -10.31
CA ASN A 120 -3.85 5.69 -11.64
C ASN A 120 -3.54 6.77 -12.71
N PHE A 121 -2.81 7.81 -12.34
CA PHE A 121 -2.36 8.89 -13.20
C PHE A 121 -0.88 9.16 -12.98
N LYS A 122 -0.23 9.77 -13.97
CA LYS A 122 1.17 10.21 -13.85
C LYS A 122 1.20 11.57 -13.16
N PRO A 123 1.81 11.74 -11.97
CA PRO A 123 1.96 13.05 -11.37
C PRO A 123 2.75 14.00 -12.29
N VAL A 124 2.18 15.16 -12.58
CA VAL A 124 2.88 16.28 -13.22
C VAL A 124 3.36 17.30 -12.21
N LYS A 125 2.71 17.36 -11.03
CA LYS A 125 3.04 18.31 -9.98
C LYS A 125 2.84 17.67 -8.60
N VAL A 126 3.79 17.89 -7.69
CA VAL A 126 3.72 17.49 -6.29
C VAL A 126 4.10 18.68 -5.42
N VAL A 127 3.22 19.07 -4.51
CA VAL A 127 3.34 20.29 -3.71
C VAL A 127 3.29 19.95 -2.22
N LEU A 128 4.24 20.49 -1.44
CA LEU A 128 4.24 20.46 0.02
C LEU A 128 4.09 21.90 0.55
N ASN A 129 3.04 22.19 1.32
CA ASN A 129 2.74 23.53 1.87
C ASN A 129 2.83 24.65 0.81
N GLY A 130 2.27 24.43 -0.38
CA GLY A 130 2.30 25.40 -1.49
C GLY A 130 3.61 25.45 -2.29
N SER A 131 4.67 24.77 -1.85
CA SER A 131 5.95 24.68 -2.57
C SER A 131 6.05 23.40 -3.39
N GLU A 132 6.27 23.52 -4.69
CA GLU A 132 6.49 22.36 -5.56
C GLU A 132 7.82 21.68 -5.23
N ILE A 133 7.80 20.35 -5.14
CA ILE A 133 8.98 19.54 -4.86
C ILE A 133 9.43 18.81 -6.12
N VAL A 134 10.72 18.49 -6.16
CA VAL A 134 11.33 17.86 -7.33
C VAL A 134 11.33 16.34 -7.23
N ARG A 135 11.18 15.69 -8.39
CA ARG A 135 11.41 14.25 -8.52
C ARG A 135 12.90 13.96 -8.36
N ARG A 136 13.29 13.11 -7.42
CA ARG A 136 14.67 12.62 -7.26
C ARG A 136 14.66 11.17 -6.81
N ASP A 137 15.57 10.38 -7.37
CA ASP A 137 15.61 8.93 -7.13
C ASP A 137 16.29 8.55 -5.81
N ASN A 138 17.07 9.44 -5.17
CA ASN A 138 17.67 9.18 -3.86
C ASN A 138 18.20 10.47 -3.19
N SER A 139 17.38 11.19 -2.41
CA SER A 139 17.88 12.34 -1.66
C SER A 139 17.20 12.60 -0.33
N ASP A 140 17.94 13.25 0.55
CA ASP A 140 17.39 13.87 1.76
C ASP A 140 16.59 15.14 1.45
N GLY A 141 15.62 15.41 2.32
CA GLY A 141 14.72 16.55 2.21
C GLY A 141 13.43 16.27 1.41
N ASN A 142 12.75 17.34 1.06
CA ASN A 142 11.43 17.34 0.44
C ASN A 142 11.52 16.91 -1.03
N THR A 143 11.25 15.64 -1.32
CA THR A 143 11.37 15.05 -2.66
C THR A 143 10.37 13.94 -2.86
N TYR A 144 10.20 13.51 -4.13
CA TYR A 144 9.42 12.32 -4.44
C TYR A 144 10.12 11.42 -5.46
N ILE A 145 9.86 10.12 -5.35
CA ILE A 145 10.27 9.09 -6.30
C ILE A 145 9.03 8.65 -7.08
N LEU A 146 9.19 8.40 -8.38
CA LEU A 146 8.12 7.94 -9.25
C LEU A 146 8.55 6.71 -10.03
N ARG A 147 7.78 5.62 -9.92
CA ARG A 147 8.02 4.36 -10.62
C ARG A 147 6.78 3.93 -11.39
N ARG A 148 6.94 3.53 -12.64
CA ARG A 148 5.84 3.03 -13.48
C ARG A 148 5.49 1.60 -13.07
N LEU A 149 4.20 1.32 -12.84
CA LEU A 149 3.69 -0.03 -12.52
C LEU A 149 3.07 -0.72 -13.73
N GLY A 150 2.75 0.04 -14.79
CA GLY A 150 2.09 -0.46 -16.00
C GLY A 150 0.61 -0.10 -16.04
N LYS A 151 -0.03 -0.28 -17.21
CA LYS A 151 -1.46 0.03 -17.44
C LYS A 151 -1.93 1.46 -17.11
N GLY A 152 -1.01 2.41 -17.00
CA GLY A 152 -1.33 3.80 -16.63
C GLY A 152 -1.04 4.12 -15.16
N ASP A 153 -0.66 3.12 -14.36
CA ASP A 153 -0.46 3.27 -12.91
C ASP A 153 1.00 3.54 -12.54
N TYR A 154 1.17 4.23 -11.42
CA TYR A 154 2.44 4.68 -10.87
C TYR A 154 2.51 4.44 -9.36
N ALA A 155 3.68 4.04 -8.88
CA ALA A 155 4.03 4.13 -7.47
C ALA A 155 4.74 5.44 -7.20
N VAL A 156 4.32 6.13 -6.15
CA VAL A 156 4.91 7.39 -5.69
C VAL A 156 5.36 7.23 -4.25
N THR A 157 6.60 7.62 -3.99
CA THR A 157 7.11 7.76 -2.63
C THR A 157 7.37 9.23 -2.38
N ILE A 158 6.73 9.82 -1.37
CA ILE A 158 6.93 11.22 -0.98
C ILE A 158 7.69 11.24 0.33
N LYS A 159 8.75 12.05 0.40
CA LYS A 159 9.52 12.31 1.62
C LYS A 159 9.36 13.76 2.01
N HIS A 160 9.06 14.01 3.28
CA HIS A 160 8.90 15.36 3.83
C HIS A 160 9.69 15.52 5.13
N SER A 161 10.24 16.71 5.36
CA SER A 161 11.06 17.03 6.54
C SER A 161 10.29 17.75 7.66
N LYS A 162 9.02 18.09 7.42
CA LYS A 162 8.08 18.79 8.31
C LYS A 162 6.66 18.32 8.05
N SER A 163 5.77 18.38 9.05
CA SER A 163 4.33 18.25 8.82
C SER A 163 3.88 19.23 7.71
N CYS A 164 3.12 18.73 6.75
CA CYS A 164 2.72 19.51 5.59
C CYS A 164 1.40 19.06 4.98
N LYS A 165 0.75 20.00 4.30
CA LYS A 165 -0.28 19.71 3.30
C LYS A 165 0.41 19.21 2.03
N VAL A 166 0.04 18.01 1.59
CA VAL A 166 0.50 17.38 0.36
C VAL A 166 -0.58 17.48 -0.69
N GLU A 167 -0.22 17.93 -1.89
CA GLU A 167 -1.10 17.93 -3.06
C GLU A 167 -0.35 17.31 -4.24
N ILE A 168 -0.93 16.25 -4.80
CA ILE A 168 -0.41 15.52 -5.94
C ILE A 168 -1.41 15.68 -7.08
N SER A 169 -0.98 16.16 -8.24
CA SER A 169 -1.86 16.29 -9.42
C SER A 169 -1.21 15.75 -10.68
N GLY A 170 -2.04 15.12 -11.53
CA GLY A 170 -1.71 14.61 -12.85
C GLY A 170 -1.94 15.61 -13.98
#